data_AF-A0A963EQ07-F1
#
_entry.id   AF-A0A963EQ07-F1
#
_cell.length_a   1.000
_cell.length_b   1.000
_cell.length_c   1.000
_cell.angle_alpha   90.00
_cell.angle_beta   90.00
_cell.angle_gamma   90.00
#
_symmetry.space_group_name_H-M   'P 1'
#
loop_
_entity.id
_entity.type
_entity.pdbx_description
1 polymer ?
#
loop_
_entity_poly.entity_id
_entity_poly.type
_entity_poly.pdbx_seq_one_letter_code
_entity_poly.pdbx_strand_id
1 'polypeptide(L)' 'MEYSGEDIEIGFNVNYLLDALGAIESESVTLSVQDSNSSCLLCEPGSEDSRFVVMPMRL' A
#
# COMPACT_ATOMS: atom_id res chain seq x y z
N MET A 1 -18.11 -7.76 4.62
CA MET A 1 -16.86 -8.51 4.80
C MET A 1 -16.14 -7.84 5.94
N GLU A 2 -16.11 -8.49 7.10
CA GLU A 2 -15.52 -7.95 8.33
C GLU A 2 -14.02 -8.23 8.32
N TYR A 3 -13.23 -7.17 8.45
CA TYR A 3 -11.79 -7.27 8.69
C TYR A 3 -11.60 -7.58 10.18
N SER A 4 -11.39 -8.85 10.52
CA SER A 4 -11.08 -9.32 11.88
C SER A 4 -9.58 -9.23 12.17
N GLY A 5 -9.01 -8.04 12.04
CA GLY A 5 -7.65 -7.70 12.46
C GLY A 5 -7.67 -6.65 13.57
N GLU A 6 -6.59 -6.55 14.33
CA GLU A 6 -6.36 -5.44 15.28
C GLU A 6 -6.45 -4.09 14.53
N ASP A 7 -6.95 -3.02 15.16
CA ASP A 7 -6.98 -1.68 14.58
C ASP A 7 -5.55 -1.23 14.24
N ILE A 8 -5.15 -1.43 12.98
CA ILE A 8 -3.84 -1.07 12.47
C ILE A 8 -3.91 0.38 11.98
N GLU A 9 -3.32 1.28 12.76
CA GLU A 9 -3.08 2.67 12.37
C GLU A 9 -1.65 2.78 11.81
N ILE A 10 -1.51 3.25 10.56
CA ILE A 10 -0.21 3.44 9.91
C ILE A 10 -0.16 4.80 9.24
N GLY A 11 0.90 5.57 9.55
CA GLY A 11 1.23 6.80 8.85
C GLY A 11 2.06 6.55 7.60
N PHE A 12 1.48 6.80 6.43
CA PHE A 12 2.21 6.81 5.16
C PHE A 12 2.40 8.24 4.66
N ASN A 13 3.49 8.48 3.94
CA ASN A 13 3.63 9.72 3.19
C ASN A 13 2.68 9.69 2.00
N VAL A 14 1.70 10.61 2.00
CA VAL A 14 0.72 10.73 0.91
C VAL A 14 1.37 10.95 -0.46
N ASN A 15 2.54 11.59 -0.53
CA ASN A 15 3.24 11.80 -1.80
C ASN A 15 3.71 10.47 -2.41
N TYR A 16 4.23 9.55 -1.61
CA TYR A 16 4.63 8.23 -2.12
C TYR A 16 3.42 7.41 -2.58
N LEU A 17 2.29 7.55 -1.87
CA LEU A 17 1.06 6.89 -2.27
C LEU A 17 0.57 7.44 -3.62
N LEU A 18 0.58 8.76 -3.80
CA LEU A 18 0.19 9.41 -5.05
C LEU A 18 1.14 9.07 -6.22
N ASP A 19 2.45 8.99 -5.97
CA ASP A 19 3.44 8.62 -6.99
C ASP A 19 3.24 7.16 -7.43
N ALA A 20 3.06 6.25 -6.47
CA ALA A 20 2.78 4.84 -6.75
C ALA A 20 1.44 4.63 -7.46
N LEU A 21 0.39 5.35 -7.06
CA LEU A 21 -0.91 5.32 -7.74
C LEU A 21 -0.84 5.90 -9.15
N GLY A 22 -0.06 6.97 -9.37
CA GLY A 22 0.13 7.57 -10.69
C GLY A 22 0.96 6.70 -11.64
N ALA A 23 1.81 5.84 -11.10
CA ALA A 23 2.59 4.88 -11.87
C ALA A 23 1.82 3.59 -12.21
N ILE A 24 0.69 3.34 -11.54
CA ILE A 24 -0.21 2.23 -11.87
C ILE A 24 -1.22 2.70 -12.91
N GLU A 25 -1.22 2.07 -14.08
CA GLU A 25 -2.15 2.38 -15.17
C GLU A 25 -3.53 1.70 -15.00
N SER A 26 -3.64 0.75 -14.08
CA SER A 26 -4.88 0.04 -13.77
C SER A 26 -5.87 0.89 -12.96
N GLU A 27 -7.17 0.72 -13.23
CA GLU A 27 -8.27 1.39 -12.52
C GLU A 27 -8.46 0.89 -11.07
N SER A 28 -7.78 -0.19 -10.71
CA SER A 28 -7.83 -0.81 -9.40
C SER A 28 -6.42 -1.16 -8.95
N VAL A 29 -6.18 -1.11 -7.64
CA VAL A 29 -4.88 -1.42 -7.01
C VAL A 29 -5.10 -2.33 -5.82
N THR A 30 -4.14 -3.21 -5.56
CA THR A 30 -4.11 -4.05 -4.36
C THR A 30 -3.06 -3.50 -3.40
N LEU A 31 -3.52 -3.18 -2.19
CA LEU A 31 -2.68 -2.71 -1.09
C LEU A 31 -2.44 -3.87 -0.13
N SER A 32 -1.18 -4.28 0.03
CA SER A 32 -0.78 -5.29 1.01
C SER A 32 0.03 -4.63 2.12
N VAL A 33 -0.50 -4.72 3.34
CA VAL A 33 0.07 -4.16 4.55
C VAL A 33 0.14 -5.26 5.59
N GLN A 34 1.29 -5.39 6.26
CA GLN A 34 1.50 -6.41 7.28
C GLN A 34 1.31 -5.82 8.69
N ASP A 35 1.97 -4.71 9.00
CA ASP A 35 1.91 -4.04 10.30
C ASP A 35 2.43 -2.60 10.19
N SER A 36 2.23 -1.79 11.25
CA SER A 36 2.60 -0.36 11.29
C SER A 36 4.09 -0.06 11.17
N ASN A 37 4.98 -1.04 11.33
CA ASN A 37 6.42 -0.88 11.16
C ASN A 37 6.92 -1.50 9.84
N SER A 38 6.08 -2.28 9.17
CA SER A 38 6.41 -2.96 7.92
C SER A 38 6.08 -2.11 6.70
N SER A 39 6.81 -2.38 5.61
CA SER A 39 6.56 -1.74 4.32
C SER A 39 5.17 -2.08 3.77
N CYS A 40 4.54 -1.12 3.13
CA CYS A 40 3.33 -1.32 2.35
C CYS A 40 3.69 -1.64 0.90
N LEU A 41 3.03 -2.65 0.32
CA LEU A 41 3.18 -3.02 -1.07
C LEU A 41 1.93 -2.63 -1.85
N LEU A 42 2.12 -1.91 -2.96
CA LEU A 42 1.08 -1.55 -3.92
C LEU A 42 1.35 -2.28 -5.22
N CYS A 43 0.36 -2.97 -5.76
CA CYS A 43 0.48 -3.64 -7.04
C CYS A 43 -0.84 -3.64 -7.81
N GLU A 44 -0.74 -3.94 -9.11
CA GLU A 44 -1.90 -4.09 -9.97
C GLU A 44 -2.64 -5.41 -9.65
N PRO A 45 -3.98 -5.40 -9.61
CA PRO A 45 -4.76 -6.61 -9.36
C PRO A 45 -4.57 -7.59 -10.51
N GLY A 46 -3.94 -8.73 -10.19
CA GLY A 46 -3.69 -9.80 -11.16
C GLY A 46 -2.36 -9.67 -11.91
N SER A 47 -1.52 -8.67 -11.62
CA SER A 47 -0.17 -8.56 -12.16
C SER A 47 0.85 -8.29 -11.05
N GLU A 48 1.88 -9.13 -10.99
CA GLU A 48 2.97 -9.02 -10.01
C GLU A 48 4.20 -8.28 -10.56
N ASP A 49 4.16 -7.84 -11.82
CA ASP A 49 5.25 -7.14 -12.51
C ASP A 49 5.53 -5.74 -11.94
N SER A 50 4.47 -5.02 -11.58
CA SER A 50 4.54 -3.64 -11.07
C SER A 50 4.30 -3.63 -9.55
N ARG A 51 5.38 -3.73 -8.77
CA ARG A 51 5.31 -3.62 -7.30
C ARG A 51 5.95 -2.33 -6.81
N PHE A 52 5.16 -1.51 -6.14
CA PHE A 52 5.61 -0.30 -5.48
C PHE A 52 5.70 -0.56 -3.98
N VAL A 53 6.84 -0.23 -3.39
CA VAL A 53 7.08 -0.40 -1.95
C VAL A 53 7.09 0.98 -1.31
N VAL A 54 6.15 1.22 -0.40
CA VAL A 54 6.08 2.45 0.40
C VAL A 54 6.50 2.12 1.83
N MET A 55 7.59 2.76 2.27
CA MET A 55 8.07 2.62 3.64
C MET A 55 7.20 3.47 4.59
N PRO A 56 6.79 2.95 5.76
CA PRO A 56 6.09 3.74 6.75
C PRO A 56 7.02 4.83 7.28
N MET A 57 6.48 6.02 7.50
CA MET A 57 7.21 7.08 8.21
C MET A 57 6.78 7.04 9.67
N ARG A 58 7.76 6.91 10.57
CA ARG A 58 7.50 6.94 12.00
C ARG A 58 7.18 8.38 12.41
N LEU A 59 5.92 8.65 12.77
CA LEU A 59 5.49 9.91 13.41
C LEU A 59 5.55 9.78 14.92
#